data_AF-A0AAV7TAS6-F1
#
_entry.id   AF-A0AAV7TAS6-F1
#
_cell.length_a   1.000
_cell.length_b   1.000
_cell.length_c   1.000
_cell.angle_alpha   90.00
_cell.angle_beta   90.00
_cell.angle_gamma   90.00
#
_symmetry.space_group_name_H-M   'P 1'
#
loop_
_entity.id
_entity.type
_entity.pdbx_description
1 polymer ?
#
loop_
_entity_poly.entity_id
_entity_poly.type
_entity_poly.pdbx_seq_one_letter_code
_entity_poly.pdbx_strand_id
1 'polypeptide(L)'
;MMAAPGPPQLPLPPHLSPARARQVLGGTRTVLFDCDGVLWEGERALPGAREVVRALQARGGPGSAIFVSNNSRRSRAELSQRFRGLGFGGVRGPEVYTSGHCAARYLRARLLGGGTGTQEGSRRGSQLAKQGPQGSQRTKDALQETQEDGRGPRDTDQEVQELGQQEGSFTAEGQSSEQEGAQDSEVSHWVFDLQRMPSRDEQDSAKGTRTLHSTDGGPQQPWQCPLQEPHQQQRPCNMQGGDGTNLATVDSSLLEESGTVEQEDDPVGEPAPDAPLVFMIGGPGLLRELRNAGLRVVGEEDSDATVSAVLVGYDEEFTFRKLSRACTYLRDPNCLLVATDRDPWHLLSGGRCTPGTGSLVAAVETAAGRPAVVVGKPSLFMFEDILAHHNVDPSRTLMVGDRIEVDIRFGRNCGLTSILTLTGVSQLTDVQAYAQSDLPAQRRLVPDFYVESIADLLPGLEGYEEEL
;
A
#
# COMPACT_ATOMS: atom_id res chain seq x y z
N MET A 1 -19.98 8.49 38.94
CA MET A 1 -19.77 7.68 37.73
C MET A 1 -18.28 7.48 37.57
N MET A 2 -17.77 6.24 37.72
CA MET A 2 -16.37 5.99 37.37
C MET A 2 -16.26 6.04 35.85
N ALA A 3 -15.32 6.83 35.33
CA ALA A 3 -15.02 6.85 33.91
C ALA A 3 -14.75 5.40 33.45
N ALA A 4 -15.38 4.98 32.36
CA ALA A 4 -15.06 3.70 31.76
C ALA A 4 -13.54 3.63 31.52
N PRO A 5 -12.88 2.49 31.83
CA PRO A 5 -11.46 2.36 31.58
C PRO A 5 -11.20 2.67 30.10
N GLY A 6 -10.27 3.58 29.82
CA GLY A 6 -9.88 3.95 28.47
C GLY A 6 -9.47 2.70 27.67
N PRO A 7 -9.56 2.75 26.33
CA PRO A 7 -9.24 1.59 25.52
C PRO A 7 -7.81 1.10 25.79
N PRO A 8 -7.57 -0.22 25.70
CA PRO A 8 -6.26 -0.79 25.98
C PRO A 8 -5.23 -0.22 25.00
N GLN A 9 -4.23 0.45 25.54
CA GLN A 9 -3.06 0.96 24.82
C GLN A 9 -2.16 -0.22 24.45
N LEU A 10 -1.69 -0.26 23.21
CA LEU A 10 -0.73 -1.28 22.78
C LEU A 10 0.68 -0.89 23.19
N PRO A 11 1.53 -1.84 23.62
CA PRO A 11 2.95 -1.56 23.77
C PRO A 11 3.54 -1.21 22.40
N LEU A 12 4.64 -0.45 22.42
CA LEU A 12 5.36 -0.18 21.18
C LEU A 12 5.86 -1.47 20.55
N PRO A 13 5.85 -1.55 19.20
CA PRO A 13 6.40 -2.70 18.53
C PRO A 13 7.90 -2.81 18.83
N PRO A 14 8.42 -4.03 18.95
CA PRO A 14 9.83 -4.22 19.27
C PRO A 14 10.71 -3.74 18.13
N HIS A 15 11.82 -3.08 18.49
CA HIS A 15 12.94 -2.88 17.58
C HIS A 15 13.48 -4.24 17.13
N LEU A 16 13.72 -4.40 15.83
CA LEU A 16 14.25 -5.65 15.29
C LEU A 16 15.75 -5.72 15.51
N SER A 17 16.15 -6.17 16.71
CA SER A 17 17.56 -6.39 17.03
C SER A 17 18.20 -7.45 16.11
N PRO A 18 19.53 -7.46 15.93
CA PRO A 18 20.23 -8.46 15.11
C PRO A 18 19.84 -9.92 15.40
N ALA A 19 19.73 -10.29 16.68
CA ALA A 19 19.33 -11.63 17.08
C ALA A 19 17.88 -11.97 16.66
N ARG A 20 16.98 -10.98 16.74
CA ARG A 20 15.59 -11.15 16.34
C ARG A 20 15.42 -11.11 14.82
N ALA A 21 16.22 -10.31 14.13
CA ALA A 21 16.31 -10.29 12.68
C ALA A 21 16.61 -11.69 12.14
N ARG A 22 17.59 -12.42 12.71
CA ARG A 22 17.87 -13.83 12.36
C ARG A 22 16.65 -14.73 12.47
N GLN A 23 15.90 -14.63 13.58
CA GLN A 23 14.72 -15.45 13.80
C GLN A 23 13.60 -15.15 12.78
N VAL A 24 13.31 -13.87 12.56
CA VAL A 24 12.27 -13.42 11.62
C VAL A 24 12.65 -13.77 10.19
N LEU A 25 13.90 -13.51 9.81
CA LEU A 25 14.40 -13.73 8.45
C LEU A 25 14.64 -15.21 8.15
N GLY A 26 14.93 -16.06 9.13
CA GLY A 26 15.09 -17.51 8.93
C GLY A 26 13.80 -18.21 8.45
N GLY A 27 12.63 -17.71 8.86
CA GLY A 27 11.33 -18.18 8.37
C GLY A 27 10.90 -17.55 7.04
N THR A 28 11.51 -16.44 6.65
CA THR A 28 11.08 -15.60 5.52
C THR A 28 11.58 -16.15 4.18
N ARG A 29 10.70 -16.26 3.19
CA ARG A 29 11.04 -16.59 1.80
C ARG A 29 11.17 -15.34 0.93
N THR A 30 10.24 -14.40 1.09
CA THR A 30 10.12 -13.23 0.25
C THR A 30 10.05 -11.97 1.10
N VAL A 31 10.72 -10.91 0.67
CA VAL A 31 10.61 -9.58 1.25
C VAL A 31 10.10 -8.63 0.18
N LEU A 32 8.97 -7.99 0.44
CA LEU A 32 8.47 -6.86 -0.34
C LEU A 32 9.06 -5.58 0.25
N PHE A 33 9.67 -4.77 -0.59
CA PHE A 33 10.21 -3.46 -0.23
C PHE A 33 9.43 -2.36 -0.93
N ASP A 34 9.00 -1.35 -0.18
CA ASP A 34 8.88 -0.02 -0.79
C ASP A 34 10.26 0.50 -1.25
N CYS A 35 10.27 1.52 -2.09
CA CYS A 35 11.48 2.03 -2.71
C CYS A 35 11.94 3.38 -2.12
N ASP A 36 11.10 4.41 -2.22
CA ASP A 36 11.46 5.79 -1.89
C ASP A 36 11.41 5.96 -0.37
N GLY A 37 12.51 6.31 0.29
CA GLY A 37 12.59 6.36 1.76
C GLY A 37 12.96 5.03 2.41
N VAL A 38 13.05 3.94 1.64
CA VAL A 38 13.46 2.60 2.12
C VAL A 38 14.77 2.14 1.51
N LEU A 39 14.91 2.23 0.19
CA LEU A 39 16.12 1.83 -0.55
C LEU A 39 17.00 3.03 -0.90
N TRP A 40 16.39 4.19 -1.09
CA TRP A 40 17.08 5.41 -1.48
C TRP A 40 16.36 6.66 -0.99
N GLU A 41 17.10 7.76 -0.93
CA GLU A 41 16.57 9.12 -0.80
C GLU A 41 17.06 9.94 -2.00
N GLY A 42 16.13 10.53 -2.76
CA GLY A 42 16.47 11.30 -3.95
C GLY A 42 17.26 10.47 -4.96
N GLU A 43 18.52 10.82 -5.23
CA GLU A 43 19.41 10.12 -6.17
C GLU A 43 20.50 9.30 -5.48
N ARG A 44 20.35 8.99 -4.18
CA ARG A 44 21.34 8.26 -3.39
C ARG A 44 20.72 7.02 -2.75
N ALA A 45 21.34 5.86 -2.97
CA ALA A 45 21.01 4.66 -2.22
C ALA A 45 21.30 4.88 -0.73
N LEU A 46 20.41 4.38 0.13
CA LEU A 46 20.62 4.41 1.57
C LEU A 46 21.77 3.46 1.97
N PRO A 47 22.59 3.79 2.96
CA PRO A 47 23.67 2.92 3.43
C PRO A 47 23.16 1.52 3.79
N GLY A 48 23.83 0.46 3.33
CA GLY A 48 23.47 -0.94 3.60
C GLY A 48 22.32 -1.49 2.74
N ALA A 49 21.56 -0.65 2.03
CA ALA A 49 20.40 -1.09 1.24
C ALA A 49 20.79 -2.06 0.11
N ARG A 50 21.92 -1.81 -0.55
CA ARG A 50 22.40 -2.64 -1.68
C ARG A 50 22.82 -4.01 -1.18
N GLU A 51 23.49 -4.04 -0.05
CA GLU A 51 23.99 -5.22 0.63
C GLU A 51 22.82 -6.12 1.06
N VAL A 52 21.75 -5.53 1.62
CA VAL A 52 20.53 -6.25 2.01
C VAL A 52 19.88 -6.93 0.81
N VAL A 53 19.67 -6.18 -0.27
CA VAL A 53 19.06 -6.71 -1.51
C VAL A 53 19.92 -7.83 -2.09
N ARG A 54 21.25 -7.63 -2.15
CA ARG A 54 22.18 -8.66 -2.62
C ARG A 54 22.13 -9.91 -1.76
N ALA A 55 22.12 -9.78 -0.43
CA ALA A 55 22.09 -10.92 0.49
C ALA A 55 20.77 -11.72 0.36
N LEU A 56 19.63 -11.04 0.18
CA LEU A 56 18.35 -11.71 -0.09
C LEU A 56 18.36 -12.46 -1.42
N GLN A 57 18.89 -11.85 -2.47
CA GLN A 57 19.02 -12.49 -3.79
C GLN A 57 19.96 -13.70 -3.74
N ALA A 58 21.10 -13.60 -3.05
CA ALA A 58 22.02 -14.71 -2.87
C ALA A 58 21.41 -15.89 -2.09
N ARG A 59 20.54 -15.60 -1.11
CA ARG A 59 19.90 -16.61 -0.27
C ARG A 59 18.74 -17.35 -0.94
N GLY A 60 17.93 -16.65 -1.73
CA GLY A 60 16.65 -17.17 -2.22
C GLY A 60 16.45 -17.13 -3.73
N GLY A 61 17.39 -16.55 -4.48
CA GLY A 61 17.26 -16.37 -5.92
C GLY A 61 16.11 -15.42 -6.34
N PRO A 62 15.65 -15.52 -7.60
CA PRO A 62 14.45 -14.87 -8.12
C PRO A 62 13.26 -14.81 -7.15
N GLY A 63 12.71 -13.61 -6.92
CA GLY A 63 11.49 -13.44 -6.10
C GLY A 63 11.71 -13.49 -4.58
N SER A 64 12.95 -13.57 -4.11
CA SER A 64 13.28 -13.39 -2.68
C SER A 64 13.18 -11.93 -2.22
N ALA A 65 13.35 -11.00 -3.15
CA ALA A 65 13.12 -9.56 -2.98
C ALA A 65 12.21 -9.07 -4.12
N ILE A 66 11.09 -8.43 -3.76
CA ILE A 66 10.13 -7.82 -4.69
C ILE A 66 9.97 -6.35 -4.31
N PHE A 67 9.91 -5.47 -5.28
CA PHE A 67 9.92 -4.03 -5.10
C PHE A 67 8.55 -3.45 -5.49
N VAL A 68 7.89 -2.76 -4.57
CA VAL A 68 6.53 -2.26 -4.69
C VAL A 68 6.46 -0.76 -4.47
N SER A 69 6.23 0.03 -5.51
CA SER A 69 6.26 1.49 -5.44
C SER A 69 4.93 2.12 -5.88
N ASN A 70 4.43 3.09 -5.12
CA ASN A 70 3.30 3.94 -5.53
C ASN A 70 3.70 5.04 -6.54
N ASN A 71 4.98 5.15 -6.89
CA ASN A 71 5.47 6.16 -7.82
C ASN A 71 5.08 5.83 -9.27
N SER A 72 4.15 6.58 -9.84
CA SER A 72 3.68 6.43 -11.24
C SER A 72 4.44 7.30 -12.26
N ARG A 73 5.54 7.96 -11.86
CA ARG A 73 6.34 8.81 -12.77
C ARG A 73 7.13 8.02 -13.81
N ARG A 74 7.59 6.84 -13.43
CA ARG A 74 8.46 5.96 -14.23
C ARG A 74 7.70 4.72 -14.66
N SER A 75 7.97 4.26 -15.88
CA SER A 75 7.60 2.90 -16.24
C SER A 75 8.43 1.88 -15.44
N ARG A 76 8.00 0.63 -15.40
CA ARG A 76 8.72 -0.51 -14.84
C ARG A 76 10.14 -0.60 -15.41
N ALA A 77 10.29 -0.47 -16.72
CA ALA A 77 11.61 -0.47 -17.38
C ALA A 77 12.52 0.68 -16.88
N GLU A 78 11.97 1.89 -16.74
CA GLU A 78 12.71 3.06 -16.24
C GLU A 78 13.07 2.92 -14.75
N LEU A 79 12.16 2.35 -13.94
CA LEU A 79 12.44 2.08 -12.54
C LEU A 79 13.51 0.99 -12.40
N SER A 80 13.46 -0.09 -13.20
CA SER A 80 14.52 -1.09 -13.27
C SER A 80 15.86 -0.50 -13.72
N GLN A 81 15.86 0.49 -14.61
CA GLN A 81 17.08 1.23 -14.96
C GLN A 81 17.60 2.07 -13.77
N ARG A 82 16.71 2.67 -12.99
CA ARG A 82 17.09 3.40 -11.76
C ARG A 82 17.72 2.48 -10.72
N PHE A 83 17.18 1.29 -10.49
CA PHE A 83 17.81 0.28 -9.63
C PHE A 83 19.26 0.01 -10.06
N ARG A 84 19.48 -0.25 -11.36
CA ARG A 84 20.82 -0.43 -11.93
C ARG A 84 21.73 0.78 -11.73
N GLY A 85 21.23 1.99 -12.04
CA GLY A 85 21.99 3.23 -11.88
C GLY A 85 22.36 3.54 -10.42
N LEU A 86 21.53 3.11 -9.48
CA LEU A 86 21.79 3.23 -8.04
C LEU A 86 22.59 2.06 -7.46
N GLY A 87 23.10 1.14 -8.29
CA GLY A 87 23.98 0.05 -7.87
C GLY A 87 23.29 -1.16 -7.23
N PHE A 88 21.96 -1.29 -7.39
CA PHE A 88 21.22 -2.49 -7.01
C PHE A 88 21.33 -3.54 -8.13
N GLY A 89 22.49 -4.18 -8.21
CA GLY A 89 22.74 -5.27 -9.15
C GLY A 89 21.79 -6.46 -8.92
N GLY A 90 21.48 -7.21 -9.98
CA GLY A 90 20.64 -8.42 -9.89
C GLY A 90 19.14 -8.19 -9.84
N VAL A 91 18.66 -6.94 -9.63
CA VAL A 91 17.23 -6.62 -9.69
C VAL A 91 16.72 -6.72 -11.13
N ARG A 92 15.72 -7.58 -11.35
CA ARG A 92 15.14 -7.83 -12.68
C ARG A 92 13.77 -7.16 -12.82
N GLY A 93 13.38 -6.86 -14.06
CA GLY A 93 12.07 -6.26 -14.36
C GLY A 93 10.90 -6.96 -13.66
N PRO A 94 10.77 -8.30 -13.70
CA PRO A 94 9.69 -9.07 -13.03
C PRO A 94 9.57 -8.90 -11.52
N GLU A 95 10.60 -8.37 -10.85
CA GLU A 95 10.57 -8.12 -9.41
C GLU A 95 10.12 -6.69 -9.08
N VAL A 96 9.88 -5.84 -10.09
CA VAL A 96 9.58 -4.42 -9.92
C VAL A 96 8.12 -4.12 -10.29
N TYR A 97 7.34 -3.72 -9.29
CA TYR A 97 5.93 -3.36 -9.40
C TYR A 97 5.74 -1.87 -9.09
N THR A 98 5.24 -1.13 -10.08
CA THR A 98 4.81 0.27 -9.88
C THR A 98 3.29 0.35 -9.89
N SER A 99 2.73 1.37 -9.23
CA SER A 99 1.31 1.70 -9.31
C SER A 99 0.86 1.97 -10.75
N GLY A 100 1.72 2.57 -11.58
CA GLY A 100 1.46 2.78 -13.01
C GLY A 100 1.35 1.48 -13.81
N HIS A 101 2.28 0.55 -13.58
CA HIS A 101 2.25 -0.79 -14.19
C HIS A 101 0.98 -1.55 -13.80
N CYS A 102 0.68 -1.56 -12.50
CA CYS A 102 -0.52 -2.22 -11.98
C CYS A 102 -1.80 -1.58 -12.55
N ALA A 103 -1.87 -0.25 -12.66
CA ALA A 103 -3.02 0.45 -13.22
C ALA A 103 -3.25 0.12 -14.71
N ALA A 104 -2.18 0.02 -15.50
CA ALA A 104 -2.26 -0.39 -16.90
C ALA A 104 -2.77 -1.84 -17.03
N ARG A 105 -2.28 -2.76 -16.19
CA ARG A 105 -2.76 -4.15 -16.14
C ARG A 105 -4.22 -4.25 -15.68
N TYR A 106 -4.62 -3.46 -14.68
CA TYR A 106 -6.00 -3.37 -14.22
C TYR A 106 -6.93 -2.94 -15.36
N LEU A 107 -6.58 -1.86 -16.06
CA LEU A 107 -7.38 -1.35 -17.18
C LEU A 107 -7.43 -2.33 -18.34
N ARG A 108 -6.31 -2.97 -18.70
CA ARG A 108 -6.27 -4.01 -19.73
C ARG A 108 -7.25 -5.15 -19.40
N ALA A 109 -7.19 -5.67 -18.18
CA ALA A 109 -8.08 -6.74 -17.74
C ALA A 109 -9.56 -6.34 -17.78
N ARG A 110 -9.89 -5.09 -17.41
CA ARG A 110 -11.26 -4.58 -17.38
C ARG A 110 -11.82 -4.19 -18.75
N LEU A 111 -10.99 -3.67 -19.65
CA LEU A 111 -11.43 -3.08 -20.91
C LEU A 111 -11.31 -4.03 -22.10
N LEU A 112 -10.27 -4.88 -22.13
CA LEU A 112 -9.98 -5.76 -23.26
C LEU A 112 -10.40 -7.22 -23.04
N GLY A 113 -10.87 -7.58 -21.85
CA GLY A 113 -11.49 -8.90 -21.59
C GLY A 113 -10.63 -10.09 -22.04
N GLY A 114 -9.41 -10.23 -21.53
CA GLY A 114 -8.52 -11.35 -21.89
C GLY A 114 -7.48 -11.74 -20.83
N GLY A 115 -7.75 -12.86 -20.13
CA GLY A 115 -6.80 -13.97 -19.96
C GLY A 115 -5.62 -13.88 -18.99
N THR A 116 -5.88 -13.82 -17.69
CA THR A 116 -5.29 -14.79 -16.74
C THR A 116 -6.42 -15.31 -15.87
N GLY A 117 -6.49 -16.63 -15.66
CA GLY A 117 -7.60 -17.26 -14.97
C GLY A 117 -7.80 -16.70 -13.56
N THR A 118 -9.01 -16.22 -13.27
CA THR A 118 -9.76 -16.46 -12.02
C THR A 118 -11.08 -15.66 -12.08
N GLN A 119 -12.05 -16.15 -12.86
CA GLN A 119 -13.46 -15.81 -12.61
C GLN A 119 -14.02 -16.50 -11.34
N GLU A 120 -13.19 -17.13 -10.51
CA GLU A 120 -13.57 -17.69 -9.20
C GLU A 120 -13.19 -16.82 -7.98
N GLY A 121 -12.41 -15.75 -8.15
CA GLY A 121 -11.94 -14.93 -7.02
C GLY A 121 -13.02 -14.09 -6.34
N SER A 122 -14.07 -13.69 -7.08
CA SER A 122 -15.11 -12.81 -6.54
C SER A 122 -16.15 -13.53 -5.66
N ARG A 123 -16.18 -14.87 -5.63
CA ARG A 123 -17.11 -15.65 -4.78
C ARG A 123 -16.47 -16.32 -3.56
N ARG A 124 -15.14 -16.42 -3.47
CA ARG A 124 -14.46 -17.02 -2.29
C ARG A 124 -14.10 -16.02 -1.18
N GLY A 125 -14.11 -14.72 -1.47
CA GLY A 125 -13.86 -13.66 -0.48
C GLY A 125 -14.91 -13.55 0.64
N SER A 126 -16.10 -14.14 0.46
CA SER A 126 -17.18 -14.12 1.48
C SER A 126 -17.24 -15.37 2.38
N GLN A 127 -16.40 -16.40 2.13
CA GLN A 127 -16.40 -17.64 2.93
C GLN A 127 -15.22 -17.79 3.89
N LEU A 128 -14.15 -17.01 3.75
CA LEU A 128 -13.00 -17.03 4.65
C LEU A 128 -13.14 -16.12 5.90
N ALA A 129 -14.26 -15.40 6.04
CA ALA A 129 -14.52 -14.49 7.17
C ALA A 129 -15.48 -15.04 8.24
N LYS A 130 -15.86 -16.32 8.21
CA LYS A 130 -16.84 -16.92 9.15
C LYS A 130 -16.29 -17.99 10.10
N GLN A 131 -14.99 -18.18 10.20
CA GLN A 131 -14.42 -19.08 11.22
C GLN A 131 -13.52 -18.30 12.17
N GLY A 132 -14.10 -17.90 13.31
CA GLY A 132 -13.34 -17.41 14.46
C GLY A 132 -12.50 -18.54 15.08
N PRO A 133 -11.46 -18.19 15.87
CA PRO A 133 -10.56 -19.18 16.41
C PRO A 133 -11.25 -19.98 17.52
N GLN A 134 -11.55 -21.26 17.28
CA GLN A 134 -11.91 -22.18 18.35
C GLN A 134 -10.66 -22.59 19.12
N GLY A 135 -10.77 -22.50 20.44
CA GLY A 135 -9.70 -22.67 21.39
C GLY A 135 -9.09 -24.06 21.41
N SER A 136 -7.80 -24.05 21.74
CA SER A 136 -6.97 -25.18 22.15
C SER A 136 -7.70 -26.12 23.12
N GLN A 137 -7.91 -27.36 22.69
CA GLN A 137 -8.07 -28.50 23.60
C GLN A 137 -6.97 -29.52 23.32
N ARG A 138 -6.18 -29.70 24.38
CA ARG A 138 -5.06 -30.63 24.54
C ARG A 138 -5.44 -32.05 24.10
N THR A 139 -4.67 -32.61 23.18
CA THR A 139 -4.49 -34.06 23.05
C THR A 139 -3.43 -34.51 24.06
N LYS A 140 -3.89 -35.04 25.19
CA LYS A 140 -3.17 -36.08 25.92
C LYS A 140 -4.01 -37.33 25.72
N ASP A 141 -3.45 -38.32 25.05
CA ASP A 141 -3.67 -39.75 25.33
C ASP A 141 -2.97 -40.57 24.24
N ALA A 142 -1.75 -41.00 24.57
CA ALA A 142 -1.12 -42.17 24.01
C ALA A 142 -0.10 -42.62 25.05
N LEU A 143 -0.42 -43.66 25.80
CA LEU A 143 0.50 -44.66 26.36
C LEU A 143 -0.28 -45.68 27.21
N GLN A 144 -0.05 -46.95 26.87
CA GLN A 144 -0.18 -48.17 27.68
C GLN A 144 -1.56 -48.81 27.87
N GLU A 145 -1.84 -49.79 27.00
CA GLU A 145 -2.45 -51.06 27.41
C GLU A 145 -1.34 -52.09 27.63
N THR A 146 -1.24 -52.66 28.83
CA THR A 146 -1.05 -54.10 29.08
C THR A 146 -1.29 -54.43 30.56
N GLN A 147 -1.82 -55.64 30.78
CA GLN A 147 -1.88 -56.45 32.00
C GLN A 147 -3.09 -56.33 32.96
N GLU A 148 -4.02 -57.27 32.74
CA GLU A 148 -4.38 -58.41 33.61
C GLU A 148 -4.80 -58.22 35.09
N ASP A 149 -5.86 -58.99 35.38
CA ASP A 149 -6.26 -59.63 36.63
C ASP A 149 -6.94 -58.85 37.77
N GLY A 150 -8.26 -59.11 37.87
CA GLY A 150 -8.72 -59.95 38.98
C GLY A 150 -9.69 -59.32 39.98
N ARG A 151 -10.82 -60.05 40.14
CA ARG A 151 -11.77 -60.08 41.28
C ARG A 151 -12.89 -59.03 41.28
N GLY A 152 -14.13 -59.52 41.13
CA GLY A 152 -15.34 -58.85 41.64
C GLY A 152 -15.48 -59.01 43.17
N PRO A 153 -16.69 -58.93 43.77
CA PRO A 153 -18.00 -58.63 43.17
C PRO A 153 -18.88 -57.66 44.03
N ARG A 154 -20.16 -57.49 43.60
CA ARG A 154 -21.35 -57.11 44.42
C ARG A 154 -21.43 -55.61 44.83
N ASP A 155 -22.57 -54.94 44.91
CA ASP A 155 -23.96 -55.35 45.16
C ASP A 155 -24.93 -54.18 44.82
N THR A 156 -26.15 -54.54 44.39
CA THR A 156 -27.50 -53.97 44.72
C THR A 156 -27.78 -52.46 44.63
N ASP A 157 -28.77 -52.07 43.80
CA ASP A 157 -30.14 -51.66 44.21
C ASP A 157 -30.23 -50.12 44.25
N GLN A 158 -31.31 -49.40 43.94
CA GLN A 158 -32.71 -49.68 43.65
C GLN A 158 -33.29 -48.34 43.13
N GLU A 159 -34.25 -48.42 42.19
CA GLU A 159 -35.56 -47.72 42.16
C GLU A 159 -35.68 -46.18 42.38
N VAL A 160 -36.68 -45.41 41.87
CA VAL A 160 -37.85 -45.53 40.97
C VAL A 160 -38.47 -44.11 40.87
N GLN A 161 -39.38 -43.93 39.91
CA GLN A 161 -40.43 -42.89 39.76
C GLN A 161 -40.00 -41.57 39.11
N GLU A 162 -40.32 -41.31 37.83
CA GLU A 162 -41.63 -41.16 37.15
C GLU A 162 -42.51 -40.02 37.65
N LEU A 163 -43.01 -39.26 36.65
CA LEU A 163 -44.19 -38.39 36.52
C LEU A 163 -43.76 -37.02 35.98
N GLY A 164 -44.25 -36.51 34.86
CA GLY A 164 -45.30 -36.94 33.94
C GLY A 164 -45.41 -35.89 32.83
N GLN A 165 -45.73 -36.37 31.63
CA GLN A 165 -45.95 -35.59 30.41
C GLN A 165 -47.13 -34.63 30.54
N GLN A 166 -47.05 -33.48 29.89
CA GLN A 166 -48.17 -32.92 29.12
C GLN A 166 -47.66 -32.20 27.87
N GLU A 167 -47.98 -32.79 26.71
CA GLU A 167 -47.95 -32.14 25.41
C GLU A 167 -49.18 -31.25 25.24
N GLY A 168 -48.98 -30.12 24.55
CA GLY A 168 -50.04 -29.24 24.07
C GLY A 168 -49.64 -28.64 22.74
N SER A 169 -50.16 -29.21 21.65
CA SER A 169 -50.15 -28.71 20.28
C SER A 169 -50.85 -27.35 20.15
N PHE A 170 -50.36 -26.45 19.28
CA PHE A 170 -51.19 -25.80 18.23
C PHE A 170 -50.35 -24.93 17.26
N THR A 171 -50.46 -25.32 15.99
CA THR A 171 -50.53 -24.56 14.71
C THR A 171 -49.60 -23.39 14.38
N ALA A 172 -49.01 -23.52 13.18
CA ALA A 172 -48.31 -22.52 12.39
C ALA A 172 -49.26 -21.62 11.57
N GLU A 173 -48.88 -20.35 11.43
CA GLU A 173 -49.06 -19.39 10.33
C GLU A 173 -48.36 -18.11 10.86
N GLY A 174 -47.29 -17.57 10.30
CA GLY A 174 -47.04 -17.22 8.91
C GLY A 174 -46.93 -15.69 8.84
N GLN A 175 -45.71 -15.13 8.96
CA GLN A 175 -45.39 -13.80 8.43
C GLN A 175 -43.89 -13.60 8.31
N SER A 176 -43.46 -13.52 7.06
CA SER A 176 -42.14 -13.20 6.55
C SER A 176 -41.87 -11.70 6.61
N SER A 177 -40.71 -11.31 7.13
CA SER A 177 -40.03 -10.09 6.70
C SER A 177 -38.53 -10.26 6.89
N GLU A 178 -37.82 -10.29 5.77
CA GLU A 178 -36.37 -10.42 5.64
C GLU A 178 -35.66 -9.24 6.34
N GLN A 179 -34.68 -9.55 7.19
CA GLN A 179 -33.69 -8.60 7.68
C GLN A 179 -32.46 -8.67 6.78
N GLU A 180 -32.30 -7.68 5.91
CA GLU A 180 -31.03 -7.41 5.24
C GLU A 180 -30.06 -6.73 6.20
N GLY A 181 -28.86 -7.30 6.32
CA GLY A 181 -27.76 -6.78 7.12
C GLY A 181 -27.09 -5.60 6.43
N ALA A 182 -27.06 -4.46 7.11
CA ALA A 182 -26.25 -3.30 6.73
C ALA A 182 -24.76 -3.62 6.89
N GLN A 183 -24.00 -3.47 5.82
CA GLN A 183 -22.53 -3.41 5.84
C GLN A 183 -22.12 -1.97 6.11
N ASP A 184 -21.36 -1.76 7.19
CA ASP A 184 -20.76 -0.49 7.56
C ASP A 184 -19.69 -0.06 6.54
N SER A 185 -19.96 1.04 5.82
CA SER A 185 -18.96 1.84 5.13
C SER A 185 -18.90 3.21 5.79
N GLU A 186 -17.99 3.41 6.74
CA GLU A 186 -17.73 4.74 7.30
C GLU A 186 -16.95 5.59 6.28
N VAL A 187 -17.70 6.41 5.55
CA VAL A 187 -17.20 7.59 4.83
C VAL A 187 -17.10 8.71 5.87
N SER A 188 -15.91 9.26 6.05
CA SER A 188 -15.71 10.49 6.82
C SER A 188 -16.40 11.66 6.10
N HIS A 189 -17.65 11.93 6.47
CA HIS A 189 -18.40 13.08 5.98
C HIS A 189 -17.81 14.38 6.54
N TRP A 190 -17.09 15.12 5.71
CA TRP A 190 -16.92 16.56 5.92
C TRP A 190 -18.22 17.24 5.52
N VAL A 191 -19.09 17.51 6.50
CA VAL A 191 -20.29 18.32 6.27
C VAL A 191 -19.84 19.78 6.16
N PHE A 192 -19.81 20.32 4.93
CA PHE A 192 -19.87 21.76 4.73
C PHE A 192 -21.33 22.20 4.97
N ASP A 193 -21.53 23.03 5.99
CA ASP A 193 -22.81 23.65 6.28
C ASP A 193 -23.17 24.68 5.20
N LEU A 194 -23.88 24.23 4.17
CA LEU A 194 -24.51 25.07 3.15
C LEU A 194 -25.88 25.54 3.64
N GLN A 195 -25.93 26.32 4.71
CA GLN A 195 -27.11 27.10 5.08
C GLN A 195 -26.75 28.55 5.35
N ARG A 196 -26.71 29.33 4.26
CA ARG A 196 -27.24 30.72 4.13
C ARG A 196 -26.79 31.29 2.78
N MET A 197 -27.56 31.03 1.73
CA MET A 197 -27.54 31.89 0.55
C MET A 197 -28.73 32.86 0.65
N PRO A 198 -28.52 34.18 0.62
CA PRO A 198 -29.62 35.11 0.43
C PRO A 198 -30.14 35.01 -1.01
N SER A 199 -31.46 35.11 -1.13
CA SER A 199 -32.21 35.09 -2.39
C SER A 199 -31.82 36.24 -3.31
N ARG A 200 -31.90 35.98 -4.63
CA ARG A 200 -31.88 36.99 -5.68
C ARG A 200 -33.10 37.91 -5.52
N ASP A 201 -32.86 39.10 -4.99
CA ASP A 201 -33.56 40.35 -5.31
C ASP A 201 -32.80 41.49 -4.62
N GLU A 202 -31.92 42.16 -5.37
CA GLU A 202 -31.49 43.56 -5.22
C GLU A 202 -30.26 43.82 -6.13
N GLN A 203 -30.53 43.91 -7.43
CA GLN A 203 -29.74 44.80 -8.29
C GLN A 203 -30.38 46.18 -8.20
N ASP A 204 -29.74 47.14 -7.54
CA ASP A 204 -29.32 48.38 -8.20
C ASP A 204 -28.74 49.42 -7.22
N SER A 205 -27.77 50.17 -7.78
CA SER A 205 -27.35 51.51 -7.41
C SER A 205 -26.15 51.71 -6.46
N ALA A 206 -25.45 52.81 -6.78
CA ALA A 206 -24.47 53.55 -6.00
C ALA A 206 -22.98 53.17 -6.09
N LYS A 207 -22.35 53.79 -7.10
CA LYS A 207 -21.01 54.38 -7.06
C LYS A 207 -20.65 54.93 -5.67
N GLY A 208 -19.43 54.67 -5.19
CA GLY A 208 -18.89 55.41 -4.05
C GLY A 208 -17.59 54.84 -3.51
N THR A 209 -16.48 55.44 -3.91
CA THR A 209 -15.18 55.41 -3.20
C THR A 209 -15.40 55.80 -1.74
N ARG A 210 -15.05 54.93 -0.80
CA ARG A 210 -14.77 55.34 0.59
C ARG A 210 -13.84 54.36 1.30
N THR A 211 -12.67 54.91 1.63
CA THR A 211 -11.77 54.55 2.72
C THR A 211 -12.55 54.22 3.99
N LEU A 212 -12.18 53.13 4.67
CA LEU A 212 -12.63 52.83 6.02
C LEU A 212 -11.44 52.69 6.97
N HIS A 213 -11.55 53.47 8.03
CA HIS A 213 -10.69 53.51 9.20
C HIS A 213 -10.72 52.20 10.00
N SER A 214 -9.59 51.95 10.65
CA SER A 214 -9.39 51.01 11.75
C SER A 214 -10.33 51.27 12.92
N THR A 215 -10.91 50.20 13.47
CA THR A 215 -11.22 50.09 14.89
C THR A 215 -10.96 48.66 15.35
N ASP A 216 -10.21 48.56 16.44
CA ASP A 216 -9.66 47.35 17.06
C ASP A 216 -10.70 46.33 17.53
N GLY A 217 -10.34 45.05 17.42
CA GLY A 217 -11.09 43.93 17.97
C GLY A 217 -10.32 42.60 17.91
N GLY A 218 -9.34 42.43 18.81
CA GLY A 218 -8.82 41.13 19.30
C GLY A 218 -7.86 40.34 18.38
N PRO A 219 -6.69 39.87 18.87
CA PRO A 219 -5.77 39.09 18.05
C PRO A 219 -6.26 37.66 17.88
N GLN A 220 -6.72 37.30 16.67
CA GLN A 220 -6.70 35.90 16.23
C GLN A 220 -5.26 35.55 15.84
N GLN A 221 -4.69 34.57 16.55
CA GLN A 221 -3.35 34.09 16.24
C GLN A 221 -3.35 33.33 14.90
N PRO A 222 -2.47 33.69 13.94
CA PRO A 222 -2.20 32.84 12.81
C PRO A 222 -1.42 31.60 13.29
N TRP A 223 -1.81 30.44 12.77
CA TRP A 223 -1.16 29.15 13.00
C TRP A 223 0.34 29.26 12.71
N GLN A 224 1.18 29.11 13.73
CA GLN A 224 2.64 29.08 13.61
C GLN A 224 3.12 27.64 13.44
N CYS A 225 3.82 27.40 12.34
CA CYS A 225 4.61 26.19 12.11
C CYS A 225 5.76 26.11 13.13
N PRO A 226 5.91 25.04 13.92
CA PRO A 226 7.04 24.91 14.84
C PRO A 226 8.27 24.42 14.05
N LEU A 227 8.99 25.35 13.42
CA LEU A 227 10.36 25.11 12.97
C LEU A 227 11.30 25.31 14.17
N GLN A 228 11.86 24.21 14.66
CA GLN A 228 12.99 24.25 15.61
C GLN A 228 14.25 24.71 14.87
N GLU A 229 14.91 25.73 15.41
CA GLU A 229 16.19 26.25 14.91
C GLU A 229 17.32 25.23 15.14
N PRO A 230 18.19 24.95 14.16
CA PRO A 230 19.41 24.19 14.41
C PRO A 230 20.51 25.11 14.96
N HIS A 231 21.03 24.74 16.13
CA HIS A 231 22.22 25.33 16.73
C HIS A 231 23.42 25.21 15.78
N GLN A 232 24.00 26.36 15.44
CA GLN A 232 25.28 26.49 14.77
C GLN A 232 26.43 26.04 15.68
N GLN A 233 27.23 25.09 15.22
CA GLN A 233 28.67 25.06 15.50
C GLN A 233 29.42 24.86 14.19
N GLN A 234 29.95 25.96 13.68
CA GLN A 234 30.92 25.99 12.60
C GLN A 234 32.30 25.59 13.14
N ARG A 235 32.99 24.70 12.44
CA ARG A 235 34.45 24.79 12.25
C ARG A 235 34.81 24.45 10.80
N PRO A 236 35.76 25.17 10.18
CA PRO A 236 36.04 25.11 8.75
C PRO A 236 37.16 24.11 8.45
N CYS A 237 37.16 23.49 7.27
CA CYS A 237 38.36 22.87 6.70
C CYS A 237 38.39 22.99 5.17
N ASN A 238 39.22 23.94 4.74
CA ASN A 238 40.02 24.02 3.52
C ASN A 238 39.64 23.20 2.29
N MET A 239 39.24 23.94 1.25
CA MET A 239 39.50 23.61 -0.15
C MET A 239 40.99 23.79 -0.45
N GLN A 240 41.68 22.71 -0.81
CA GLN A 240 42.91 22.74 -1.60
C GLN A 240 42.81 21.68 -2.69
N GLY A 241 43.02 22.10 -3.93
CA GLY A 241 42.96 21.27 -5.11
C GLY A 241 44.13 20.31 -5.23
N GLY A 242 43.94 19.32 -6.10
CA GLY A 242 44.97 18.39 -6.55
C GLY A 242 44.47 17.68 -7.80
N ASP A 243 45.09 18.03 -8.93
CA ASP A 243 44.96 17.39 -10.24
C ASP A 243 45.24 15.88 -10.21
N GLY A 244 44.73 15.19 -11.24
CA GLY A 244 45.53 14.15 -11.90
C GLY A 244 45.03 12.70 -11.83
N THR A 245 44.42 12.26 -12.93
CA THR A 245 44.62 10.95 -13.59
C THR A 245 44.33 9.64 -12.83
N ASN A 246 43.31 8.89 -13.26
CA ASN A 246 43.51 7.69 -14.09
C ASN A 246 42.17 7.08 -14.54
N LEU A 247 41.90 7.14 -15.84
CA LEU A 247 40.93 6.29 -16.53
C LEU A 247 41.55 4.89 -16.64
N ALA A 248 41.13 3.98 -15.79
CA ALA A 248 41.36 2.55 -16.01
C ALA A 248 40.26 2.04 -16.95
N THR A 249 40.63 1.79 -18.20
CA THR A 249 39.90 0.97 -19.16
C THR A 249 39.73 -0.43 -18.58
N VAL A 250 38.49 -0.84 -18.30
CA VAL A 250 38.17 -2.22 -17.93
C VAL A 250 37.93 -3.00 -19.22
N ASP A 251 38.71 -4.06 -19.38
CA ASP A 251 38.72 -5.00 -20.50
C ASP A 251 37.33 -5.65 -20.67
N SER A 252 36.81 -5.63 -21.88
CA SER A 252 35.43 -6.02 -22.24
C SER A 252 35.33 -7.45 -22.77
N SER A 253 36.28 -8.32 -22.40
CA SER A 253 36.43 -9.64 -23.03
C SER A 253 36.13 -10.86 -22.14
N LEU A 254 35.52 -10.71 -20.95
CA LEU A 254 35.23 -11.86 -20.08
C LEU A 254 33.88 -11.76 -19.34
N LEU A 255 32.77 -11.85 -20.08
CA LEU A 255 31.45 -12.24 -19.55
C LEU A 255 30.63 -12.91 -20.66
N GLU A 256 31.03 -14.10 -21.10
CA GLU A 256 30.17 -15.01 -21.85
C GLU A 256 30.02 -16.31 -21.05
N GLU A 257 29.05 -16.37 -20.14
CA GLU A 257 28.44 -17.65 -19.75
C GLU A 257 26.93 -17.49 -19.53
N SER A 258 26.19 -18.00 -20.51
CA SER A 258 24.86 -18.64 -20.44
C SER A 258 23.96 -18.28 -19.25
N GLY A 259 23.15 -17.24 -19.44
CA GLY A 259 21.85 -17.11 -18.78
C GLY A 259 20.79 -17.00 -19.86
N THR A 260 19.81 -17.91 -19.87
CA THR A 260 18.58 -17.72 -20.64
C THR A 260 17.96 -16.38 -20.22
N VAL A 261 17.93 -15.42 -21.14
CA VAL A 261 17.18 -14.18 -20.98
C VAL A 261 15.71 -14.58 -20.90
N GLU A 262 15.18 -14.71 -19.69
CA GLU A 262 13.74 -14.87 -19.50
C GLU A 262 13.07 -13.61 -20.06
N GLN A 263 12.12 -13.83 -20.97
CA GLN A 263 11.41 -12.80 -21.74
C GLN A 263 10.97 -11.65 -20.82
N GLU A 264 11.57 -10.48 -21.01
CA GLU A 264 10.87 -9.24 -20.70
C GLU A 264 9.53 -9.30 -21.45
N ASP A 265 8.43 -8.87 -20.82
CA ASP A 265 7.12 -8.79 -21.49
C ASP A 265 7.35 -8.04 -22.81
N ASP A 266 7.37 -8.76 -23.95
CA ASP A 266 7.63 -8.17 -25.27
C ASP A 266 6.69 -6.98 -25.42
N PRO A 267 7.15 -5.83 -25.95
CA PRO A 267 6.28 -4.70 -26.16
C PRO A 267 5.08 -5.19 -26.98
N VAL A 268 3.90 -5.18 -26.36
CA VAL A 268 2.65 -5.40 -27.07
C VAL A 268 2.69 -4.38 -28.20
N GLY A 269 2.65 -4.86 -29.45
CA GLY A 269 2.74 -4.01 -30.64
C GLY A 269 1.72 -2.87 -30.59
N GLU A 270 1.80 -1.93 -31.55
CA GLU A 270 0.90 -0.77 -31.54
C GLU A 270 -0.56 -1.19 -31.28
N PRO A 271 -1.23 -0.56 -30.29
CA PRO A 271 -2.55 -0.99 -29.87
C PRO A 271 -3.52 -0.91 -31.05
N ALA A 272 -4.43 -1.87 -31.14
CA ALA A 272 -5.38 -1.96 -32.24
C ALA A 272 -6.17 -0.65 -32.39
N PRO A 273 -6.50 -0.20 -33.62
CA PRO A 273 -7.20 1.07 -33.83
C PRO A 273 -8.56 1.18 -33.10
N ASP A 274 -9.20 0.05 -32.81
CA ASP A 274 -10.46 -0.08 -32.08
C ASP A 274 -10.29 -0.36 -30.58
N ALA A 275 -9.05 -0.37 -30.07
CA ALA A 275 -8.79 -0.60 -28.65
C ALA A 275 -9.44 0.50 -27.77
N PRO A 276 -9.90 0.13 -26.56
CA PRO A 276 -10.49 1.05 -25.60
C PRO A 276 -9.59 2.25 -25.32
N LEU A 277 -10.20 3.44 -25.34
CA LEU A 277 -9.47 4.69 -25.21
C LEU A 277 -9.45 5.16 -23.76
N VAL A 278 -8.27 5.46 -23.25
CA VAL A 278 -8.03 5.92 -21.87
C VAL A 278 -7.64 7.39 -21.88
N PHE A 279 -8.38 8.23 -21.14
CA PHE A 279 -7.94 9.58 -20.84
C PHE A 279 -7.02 9.55 -19.61
N MET A 280 -5.76 9.95 -19.80
CA MET A 280 -4.74 9.89 -18.75
C MET A 280 -4.42 11.29 -18.22
N ILE A 281 -4.44 11.42 -16.89
CA ILE A 281 -3.80 12.49 -16.14
C ILE A 281 -2.51 11.91 -15.56
N GLY A 282 -1.37 12.22 -16.16
CA GLY A 282 -0.09 11.61 -15.78
C GLY A 282 1.04 11.92 -16.75
N GLY A 283 2.25 11.56 -16.35
CA GLY A 283 3.47 11.78 -17.13
C GLY A 283 3.82 10.70 -18.16
N PRO A 284 4.96 10.85 -18.88
CA PRO A 284 5.38 9.93 -19.93
C PRO A 284 5.63 8.48 -19.47
N GLY A 285 6.04 8.26 -18.21
CA GLY A 285 6.22 6.91 -17.66
C GLY A 285 4.91 6.13 -17.62
N LEU A 286 3.84 6.77 -17.17
CA LEU A 286 2.50 6.18 -17.13
C LEU A 286 1.95 5.93 -18.55
N LEU A 287 2.20 6.85 -19.48
CA LEU A 287 1.85 6.67 -20.90
C LEU A 287 2.50 5.41 -21.48
N ARG A 288 3.79 5.17 -21.17
CA ARG A 288 4.50 3.97 -21.61
C ARG A 288 3.88 2.69 -21.03
N GLU A 289 3.50 2.69 -19.75
CA GLU A 289 2.81 1.53 -19.16
C GLU A 289 1.48 1.21 -19.85
N LEU A 290 0.67 2.23 -20.14
CA LEU A 290 -0.58 2.04 -20.85
C LEU A 290 -0.35 1.46 -22.25
N ARG A 291 0.62 2.00 -23.00
CA ARG A 291 0.99 1.50 -24.33
C ARG A 291 1.51 0.07 -24.28
N ASN A 292 2.39 -0.24 -23.33
CA ASN A 292 2.91 -1.60 -23.13
C ASN A 292 1.80 -2.60 -22.77
N ALA A 293 0.71 -2.15 -22.17
CA ALA A 293 -0.47 -2.96 -21.90
C ALA A 293 -1.44 -3.08 -23.11
N GLY A 294 -1.10 -2.50 -24.26
CA GLY A 294 -1.94 -2.48 -25.46
C GLY A 294 -3.14 -1.54 -25.38
N LEU A 295 -3.08 -0.51 -24.53
CA LEU A 295 -4.15 0.48 -24.37
C LEU A 295 -3.84 1.75 -25.18
N ARG A 296 -4.89 2.31 -25.81
CA ARG A 296 -4.80 3.61 -26.47
C ARG A 296 -5.02 4.72 -25.46
N VAL A 297 -4.28 5.82 -25.62
CA VAL A 297 -4.44 7.03 -24.82
C VAL A 297 -4.93 8.15 -25.72
N VAL A 298 -5.90 8.93 -25.23
CA VAL A 298 -6.54 10.03 -25.97
C VAL A 298 -5.49 11.00 -26.54
N GLY A 299 -5.46 11.12 -27.87
CA GLY A 299 -4.67 12.10 -28.63
C GLY A 299 -5.42 13.39 -28.95
N GLU A 300 -4.87 14.22 -29.84
CA GLU A 300 -5.53 15.43 -30.35
C GLU A 300 -6.61 15.07 -31.38
N GLU A 301 -6.38 13.99 -32.12
CA GLU A 301 -7.24 13.42 -33.16
C GLU A 301 -8.51 12.75 -32.63
N ASP A 302 -8.59 12.48 -31.32
CA ASP A 302 -9.67 11.73 -30.67
C ASP A 302 -10.78 12.64 -30.10
N SER A 303 -11.02 13.83 -30.68
CA SER A 303 -11.93 14.83 -30.12
C SER A 303 -13.37 14.33 -29.90
N ASP A 304 -13.83 13.40 -30.74
CA ASP A 304 -15.18 12.82 -30.72
C ASP A 304 -15.19 11.34 -30.26
N ALA A 305 -14.04 10.80 -29.85
CA ALA A 305 -13.94 9.40 -29.47
C ALA A 305 -14.60 9.12 -28.10
N THR A 306 -15.24 7.95 -27.98
CA THR A 306 -15.76 7.49 -26.69
C THR A 306 -14.61 7.02 -25.80
N VAL A 307 -14.47 7.64 -24.63
CA VAL A 307 -13.45 7.29 -23.63
C VAL A 307 -14.00 6.26 -22.66
N SER A 308 -13.31 5.13 -22.51
CA SER A 308 -13.74 4.02 -21.66
C SER A 308 -13.25 4.15 -20.21
N ALA A 309 -12.17 4.91 -19.98
CA ALA A 309 -11.63 5.13 -18.65
C ALA A 309 -10.89 6.47 -18.52
N VAL A 310 -10.96 7.06 -17.33
CA VAL A 310 -10.05 8.11 -16.85
C VAL A 310 -9.07 7.50 -15.85
N LEU A 311 -7.78 7.63 -16.12
CA LEU A 311 -6.71 7.23 -15.20
C LEU A 311 -6.03 8.47 -14.61
N VAL A 312 -5.95 8.53 -13.28
CA VAL A 312 -5.25 9.57 -12.53
C VAL A 312 -3.98 9.01 -11.91
N GLY A 313 -2.84 9.48 -12.38
CA GLY A 313 -1.53 9.28 -11.76
C GLY A 313 -0.87 10.60 -11.40
N TYR A 314 0.42 10.54 -11.06
CA TYR A 314 1.20 11.74 -10.77
C TYR A 314 1.40 12.57 -12.07
N ASP A 315 0.99 13.83 -12.03
CA ASP A 315 1.02 14.75 -13.17
C ASP A 315 1.53 16.13 -12.74
N GLU A 316 2.78 16.46 -13.09
CA GLU A 316 3.37 17.78 -12.83
C GLU A 316 2.75 18.88 -13.67
N GLU A 317 2.07 18.51 -14.76
CA GLU A 317 1.36 19.39 -15.68
C GLU A 317 -0.15 19.29 -15.47
N PHE A 318 -0.59 19.01 -14.25
CA PHE A 318 -2.01 19.01 -13.92
C PHE A 318 -2.59 20.42 -14.11
N THR A 319 -3.67 20.50 -14.88
CA THR A 319 -4.33 21.78 -15.18
C THR A 319 -5.84 21.65 -15.05
N PHE A 320 -6.51 22.79 -14.84
CA PHE A 320 -7.97 22.86 -14.87
C PHE A 320 -8.55 22.35 -16.20
N ARG A 321 -7.82 22.47 -17.32
CA ARG A 321 -8.23 21.93 -18.62
C ARG A 321 -8.27 20.39 -18.60
N LYS A 322 -7.24 19.73 -18.06
CA LYS A 322 -7.23 18.26 -17.90
C LYS A 322 -8.36 17.81 -16.98
N LEU A 323 -8.56 18.50 -15.86
CA LEU A 323 -9.66 18.24 -14.92
C LEU A 323 -11.03 18.36 -15.60
N SER A 324 -11.25 19.44 -16.37
CA SER A 324 -12.52 19.67 -17.08
C SER A 324 -12.80 18.55 -18.09
N ARG A 325 -11.78 18.12 -18.85
CA ARG A 325 -11.91 17.00 -19.79
C ARG A 325 -12.24 15.68 -19.08
N ALA A 326 -11.52 15.36 -18.00
CA ALA A 326 -11.82 14.19 -17.18
C ALA A 326 -13.29 14.20 -16.72
N CYS A 327 -13.79 15.33 -16.23
CA CYS A 327 -15.17 15.46 -15.78
C CYS A 327 -16.17 15.21 -16.91
N THR A 328 -15.91 15.71 -18.12
CA THR A 328 -16.74 15.47 -19.29
C THR A 328 -16.85 13.97 -19.60
N TYR A 329 -15.72 13.26 -19.62
CA TYR A 329 -15.72 11.80 -19.88
C TYR A 329 -16.42 11.02 -18.75
N LEU A 330 -16.24 11.44 -17.50
CA LEU A 330 -16.83 10.79 -16.31
C LEU A 330 -18.33 11.05 -16.13
N ARG A 331 -18.96 11.87 -17.00
CA ARG A 331 -20.42 11.97 -17.06
C ARG A 331 -21.07 10.66 -17.54
N ASP A 332 -20.36 9.88 -18.34
CA ASP A 332 -20.81 8.53 -18.68
C ASP A 332 -20.61 7.62 -17.46
N PRO A 333 -21.68 7.04 -16.88
CA PRO A 333 -21.55 6.14 -15.74
C PRO A 333 -20.70 4.90 -16.03
N ASN A 334 -20.54 4.50 -17.30
CA ASN A 334 -19.73 3.35 -17.74
C ASN A 334 -18.25 3.70 -17.91
N CYS A 335 -17.89 4.98 -17.95
CA CYS A 335 -16.49 5.39 -17.97
C CYS A 335 -15.85 5.14 -16.60
N LEU A 336 -14.82 4.31 -16.57
CA LEU A 336 -14.12 3.94 -15.33
C LEU A 336 -13.33 5.13 -14.79
N LEU A 337 -13.32 5.31 -13.47
CA LEU A 337 -12.39 6.22 -12.79
C LEU A 337 -11.38 5.39 -12.00
N VAL A 338 -10.11 5.47 -12.38
CA VAL A 338 -9.01 4.70 -11.78
C VAL A 338 -7.92 5.67 -11.31
N ALA A 339 -7.32 5.38 -10.16
CA ALA A 339 -6.20 6.11 -9.60
C ALA A 339 -5.01 5.17 -9.39
N THR A 340 -3.80 5.63 -9.70
CA THR A 340 -2.58 4.85 -9.43
C THR A 340 -2.39 4.66 -7.93
N ASP A 341 -2.62 5.70 -7.13
CA ASP A 341 -2.43 5.71 -5.69
C ASP A 341 -3.20 6.90 -5.06
N ARG A 342 -3.15 7.02 -3.73
CA ARG A 342 -3.75 8.14 -2.98
C ARG A 342 -2.76 8.83 -2.06
N ASP A 343 -1.47 8.79 -2.40
CA ASP A 343 -0.47 9.45 -1.58
C ASP A 343 -0.73 10.97 -1.63
N PRO A 344 -0.97 11.65 -0.49
CA PRO A 344 -1.39 13.04 -0.51
C PRO A 344 -0.25 14.00 -0.90
N TRP A 345 0.98 13.63 -0.56
CA TRP A 345 2.21 14.38 -0.76
C TRP A 345 3.42 13.43 -0.70
N HIS A 346 4.53 13.90 -1.27
CA HIS A 346 5.84 13.25 -1.19
C HIS A 346 6.90 14.21 -0.66
N LEU A 347 7.85 13.69 0.11
CA LEU A 347 8.98 14.44 0.63
C LEU A 347 10.03 14.67 -0.47
N LEU A 348 10.57 15.87 -0.54
CA LEU A 348 11.67 16.28 -1.41
C LEU A 348 12.91 16.61 -0.56
N SER A 349 14.07 16.62 -1.19
CA SER A 349 15.33 17.03 -0.54
C SER A 349 15.22 18.41 0.11
N GLY A 350 15.78 18.51 1.33
CA GLY A 350 15.76 19.74 2.13
C GLY A 350 14.43 19.99 2.86
N GLY A 351 13.64 18.95 3.13
CA GLY A 351 12.40 19.04 3.92
C GLY A 351 11.22 19.69 3.20
N ARG A 352 11.32 19.92 1.89
CA ARG A 352 10.20 20.44 1.08
C ARG A 352 9.25 19.29 0.72
N CYS A 353 8.00 19.61 0.42
CA CYS A 353 7.03 18.63 -0.03
C CYS A 353 6.49 18.98 -1.42
N THR A 354 6.12 17.97 -2.19
CA THR A 354 5.35 18.12 -3.44
C THR A 354 3.98 17.45 -3.29
N PRO A 355 2.91 17.99 -3.90
CA PRO A 355 1.64 17.28 -3.97
C PRO A 355 1.81 15.89 -4.58
N GLY A 356 1.11 14.91 -4.01
CA GLY A 356 1.08 13.54 -4.52
C GLY A 356 -0.19 13.28 -5.33
N THR A 357 -0.30 12.09 -5.93
CA THR A 357 -1.45 11.69 -6.76
C THR A 357 -2.78 11.85 -6.03
N GLY A 358 -2.81 11.57 -4.72
CA GLY A 358 -4.01 11.69 -3.89
C GLY A 358 -4.64 13.09 -3.92
N SER A 359 -3.84 14.15 -4.05
CA SER A 359 -4.34 15.51 -4.19
C SER A 359 -5.07 15.74 -5.52
N LEU A 360 -4.56 15.15 -6.60
CA LEU A 360 -5.17 15.23 -7.94
C LEU A 360 -6.44 14.37 -8.00
N VAL A 361 -6.39 13.18 -7.40
CA VAL A 361 -7.53 12.28 -7.26
C VAL A 361 -8.66 12.98 -6.52
N ALA A 362 -8.37 13.65 -5.40
CA ALA A 362 -9.38 14.39 -4.65
C ALA A 362 -10.07 15.48 -5.51
N ALA A 363 -9.31 16.20 -6.34
CA ALA A 363 -9.87 17.19 -7.27
C ALA A 363 -10.79 16.54 -8.33
N VAL A 364 -10.35 15.43 -8.93
CA VAL A 364 -11.13 14.69 -9.94
C VAL A 364 -12.38 14.06 -9.34
N GLU A 365 -12.28 13.40 -8.19
CA GLU A 365 -13.42 12.76 -7.50
C GLU A 365 -14.47 13.79 -7.08
N THR A 366 -14.03 14.93 -6.53
CA THR A 366 -14.92 16.02 -6.14
C THR A 366 -15.69 16.56 -7.35
N ALA A 367 -14.99 16.78 -8.46
CA ALA A 367 -15.62 17.34 -9.67
C ALA A 367 -16.47 16.31 -10.43
N ALA A 368 -16.11 15.03 -10.40
CA ALA A 368 -16.87 13.94 -11.01
C ALA A 368 -18.06 13.46 -10.16
N GLY A 369 -18.05 13.72 -8.85
CA GLY A 369 -19.07 13.26 -7.91
C GLY A 369 -19.06 11.75 -7.68
N ARG A 370 -17.92 11.08 -7.92
CA ARG A 370 -17.78 9.63 -7.71
C ARG A 370 -16.34 9.25 -7.32
N PRO A 371 -16.16 8.17 -6.53
CA PRO A 371 -14.83 7.73 -6.10
C PRO A 371 -14.09 7.00 -7.22
N ALA A 372 -12.77 7.11 -7.21
CA ALA A 372 -11.85 6.35 -8.03
C ALA A 372 -11.58 4.96 -7.42
N VAL A 373 -11.39 3.97 -8.29
CA VAL A 373 -10.79 2.70 -7.90
C VAL A 373 -9.27 2.90 -7.76
N VAL A 374 -8.72 2.66 -6.57
CA VAL A 374 -7.29 2.81 -6.29
C VAL A 374 -6.57 1.48 -6.49
N VAL A 375 -5.51 1.50 -7.27
CA VAL A 375 -4.78 0.29 -7.68
C VAL A 375 -3.52 0.04 -6.84
N GLY A 376 -2.79 1.11 -6.50
CA GLY A 376 -1.57 1.05 -5.69
C GLY A 376 -1.84 0.77 -4.22
N LYS A 377 -0.76 0.66 -3.45
CA LYS A 377 -0.80 0.46 -2.00
C LYS A 377 -1.67 1.56 -1.36
N PRO A 378 -2.57 1.24 -0.40
CA PRO A 378 -2.72 -0.02 0.30
C PRO A 378 -3.72 -1.02 -0.32
N SER A 379 -4.14 -0.83 -1.57
CA SER A 379 -5.03 -1.74 -2.29
C SER A 379 -4.40 -3.14 -2.45
N LEU A 380 -5.21 -4.19 -2.47
CA LEU A 380 -4.75 -5.56 -2.67
C LEU A 380 -4.29 -5.85 -4.09
N PHE A 381 -4.70 -5.04 -5.07
CA PHE A 381 -4.50 -5.35 -6.48
C PHE A 381 -3.02 -5.57 -6.84
N MET A 382 -2.11 -4.73 -6.32
CA MET A 382 -0.67 -4.90 -6.54
C MET A 382 -0.17 -6.25 -6.01
N PHE A 383 -0.70 -6.72 -4.88
CA PHE A 383 -0.34 -8.01 -4.32
C PHE A 383 -0.97 -9.18 -5.07
N GLU A 384 -2.20 -9.04 -5.55
CA GLU A 384 -2.84 -10.02 -6.44
C GLU A 384 -2.03 -10.21 -7.72
N ASP A 385 -1.49 -9.12 -8.29
CA ASP A 385 -0.60 -9.18 -9.45
C ASP A 385 0.75 -9.83 -9.12
N ILE A 386 1.29 -9.61 -7.92
CA ILE A 386 2.49 -10.33 -7.44
C ILE A 386 2.20 -11.83 -7.32
N LEU A 387 1.10 -12.23 -6.69
CA LEU A 387 0.71 -13.65 -6.53
C LEU A 387 0.47 -14.35 -7.87
N ALA A 388 0.05 -13.62 -8.90
CA ALA A 388 -0.14 -14.17 -10.24
C ALA A 388 1.16 -14.53 -10.97
N HIS A 389 2.30 -13.93 -10.59
CA HIS A 389 3.59 -14.14 -11.27
C HIS A 389 4.67 -14.76 -10.37
N HIS A 390 4.49 -14.71 -9.06
CA HIS A 390 5.45 -15.20 -8.07
C HIS A 390 4.79 -16.19 -7.12
N ASN A 391 5.51 -17.24 -6.76
CA ASN A 391 5.08 -18.21 -5.75
C ASN A 391 5.30 -17.68 -4.33
N VAL A 392 4.52 -16.67 -3.96
CA VAL A 392 4.62 -15.97 -2.66
C VAL A 392 3.67 -16.59 -1.65
N ASP A 393 4.20 -16.95 -0.49
CA ASP A 393 3.43 -17.40 0.67
C ASP A 393 3.31 -16.22 1.66
N PRO A 394 2.10 -15.63 1.84
CA PRO A 394 1.92 -14.46 2.72
C PRO A 394 2.45 -14.68 4.14
N SER A 395 2.31 -15.90 4.68
CA SER A 395 2.75 -16.24 6.03
C SER A 395 4.27 -16.26 6.20
N ARG A 396 5.00 -16.33 5.08
CA ARG A 396 6.47 -16.34 5.00
C ARG A 396 7.02 -15.13 4.27
N THR A 397 6.23 -14.05 4.23
CA THR A 397 6.55 -12.84 3.48
C THR A 397 6.52 -11.62 4.38
N LEU A 398 7.54 -10.78 4.24
CA LEU A 398 7.66 -9.51 4.95
C LEU A 398 7.28 -8.35 4.03
N MET A 399 6.64 -7.32 4.56
CA MET A 399 6.50 -6.00 3.93
C MET A 399 7.36 -5.00 4.69
N VAL A 400 8.32 -4.39 4.01
CA VAL A 400 9.20 -3.35 4.54
C VAL A 400 8.85 -2.01 3.89
N GLY A 401 8.50 -1.01 4.69
CA GLY A 401 8.09 0.30 4.21
C GLY A 401 8.38 1.41 5.21
N ASP A 402 8.26 2.66 4.77
CA ASP A 402 8.51 3.85 5.60
C ASP A 402 7.22 4.58 6.00
N ARG A 403 6.05 4.18 5.45
CA ARG A 403 4.78 4.88 5.70
C ARG A 403 3.69 3.96 6.26
N ILE A 404 3.16 4.32 7.44
CA ILE A 404 2.15 3.52 8.15
C ILE A 404 0.84 3.36 7.34
N GLU A 405 0.32 4.45 6.80
CA GLU A 405 -0.99 4.46 6.11
C GLU A 405 -0.97 3.71 4.77
N VAL A 406 0.22 3.52 4.21
CA VAL A 406 0.44 2.94 2.88
C VAL A 406 1.05 1.55 3.01
N ASP A 407 2.27 1.43 3.49
CA ASP A 407 3.04 0.19 3.46
C ASP A 407 2.63 -0.78 4.57
N ILE A 408 2.52 -0.29 5.80
CA ILE A 408 2.12 -1.14 6.92
C ILE A 408 0.68 -1.58 6.73
N ARG A 409 -0.20 -0.66 6.31
CA ARG A 409 -1.58 -1.00 5.91
C ARG A 409 -1.62 -2.00 4.76
N PHE A 410 -0.79 -1.84 3.74
CA PHE A 410 -0.69 -2.80 2.64
C PHE A 410 -0.26 -4.19 3.14
N GLY A 411 0.78 -4.27 3.96
CA GLY A 411 1.23 -5.51 4.59
C GLY A 411 0.11 -6.18 5.39
N ARG A 412 -0.62 -5.42 6.21
CA ARG A 412 -1.78 -5.91 6.98
C ARG A 412 -2.89 -6.44 6.09
N ASN A 413 -3.26 -5.69 5.03
CA ASN A 413 -4.29 -6.12 4.09
C ASN A 413 -3.90 -7.43 3.39
N CYS A 414 -2.62 -7.60 3.07
CA CYS A 414 -2.08 -8.77 2.39
C CYS A 414 -1.76 -9.95 3.33
N GLY A 415 -1.94 -9.80 4.65
CA GLY A 415 -1.63 -10.83 5.64
C GLY A 415 -0.12 -11.06 5.83
N LEU A 416 0.71 -10.05 5.56
CA LEU A 416 2.16 -10.08 5.66
C LEU A 416 2.63 -9.60 7.04
N THR A 417 3.81 -10.05 7.46
CA THR A 417 4.48 -9.44 8.61
C THR A 417 5.10 -8.11 8.17
N SER A 418 4.88 -7.06 8.95
CA SER A 418 5.22 -5.68 8.58
C SER A 418 6.42 -5.15 9.37
N ILE A 419 7.37 -4.52 8.68
CA ILE A 419 8.53 -3.85 9.27
C ILE A 419 8.52 -2.38 8.82
N LEU A 420 8.47 -1.46 9.78
CA LEU A 420 8.63 -0.03 9.52
C LEU A 420 10.12 0.34 9.56
N THR A 421 10.64 1.00 8.53
CA THR A 421 11.95 1.67 8.56
C THR A 421 11.78 3.14 8.89
N LEU A 422 12.69 3.70 9.70
CA LEU A 422 12.63 5.10 10.16
C LEU A 422 13.40 6.07 9.23
N THR A 423 13.85 5.60 8.08
CA THR A 423 14.57 6.38 7.06
C THR A 423 13.69 7.30 6.21
N GLY A 424 12.36 7.20 6.33
CA GLY A 424 11.42 7.93 5.48
C GLY A 424 10.36 8.73 6.25
N VAL A 425 9.11 8.62 5.83
CA VAL A 425 8.01 9.52 6.22
C VAL A 425 7.58 9.33 7.68
N SER A 426 7.22 8.11 8.08
CA SER A 426 6.70 7.84 9.42
C SER A 426 7.82 7.71 10.44
N GLN A 427 7.59 8.26 11.62
CA GLN A 427 8.51 8.26 12.75
C GLN A 427 7.98 7.42 13.91
N LEU A 428 8.84 7.10 14.87
CA LEU A 428 8.43 6.30 16.05
C LEU A 428 7.34 7.00 16.88
N THR A 429 7.27 8.34 16.84
CA THR A 429 6.20 9.14 17.43
C THR A 429 4.84 8.87 16.79
N ASP A 430 4.80 8.61 15.47
CA ASP A 430 3.57 8.26 14.79
C ASP A 430 3.12 6.87 15.24
N VAL A 431 4.03 5.91 15.33
CA VAL A 431 3.75 4.56 15.86
C VAL A 431 3.16 4.63 17.27
N GLN A 432 3.71 5.51 18.14
CA GLN A 432 3.17 5.77 19.48
C GLN A 432 1.73 6.29 19.41
N ALA A 433 1.45 7.26 18.55
CA ALA A 433 0.11 7.79 18.37
C ALA A 433 -0.88 6.71 17.88
N TYR A 434 -0.48 5.87 16.93
CA TYR A 434 -1.28 4.74 16.45
C TYR A 434 -1.54 3.68 17.54
N ALA A 435 -0.54 3.37 18.36
CA ALA A 435 -0.64 2.40 19.45
C ALA A 435 -1.52 2.88 20.62
N GLN A 436 -1.54 4.20 20.85
CA GLN A 436 -2.32 4.85 21.90
C GLN A 436 -3.70 5.33 21.43
N SER A 437 -4.01 5.19 20.14
CA SER A 437 -5.27 5.66 19.57
C SER A 437 -6.49 4.92 20.13
N ASP A 438 -7.56 5.68 20.38
CA ASP A 438 -8.85 5.12 20.76
C ASP A 438 -9.50 4.32 19.60
N LEU A 439 -9.15 4.64 18.36
CA LEU A 439 -9.72 4.02 17.16
C LEU A 439 -9.10 2.62 16.93
N PRO A 440 -9.91 1.54 16.96
CA PRO A 440 -9.41 0.18 16.70
C PRO A 440 -8.76 0.03 15.32
N ALA A 441 -9.25 0.76 14.32
CA ALA A 441 -8.69 0.76 12.97
C ALA A 441 -7.24 1.28 12.94
N GLN A 442 -6.92 2.31 13.73
CA GLN A 442 -5.56 2.84 13.84
C GLN A 442 -4.65 1.87 14.61
N ARG A 443 -5.11 1.30 15.73
CA ARG A 443 -4.32 0.30 16.47
C ARG A 443 -3.93 -0.93 15.64
N ARG A 444 -4.73 -1.31 14.63
CA ARG A 444 -4.39 -2.38 13.66
C ARG A 444 -3.23 -2.03 12.71
N LEU A 445 -2.90 -0.74 12.56
CA LEU A 445 -1.82 -0.25 11.71
C LEU A 445 -0.48 -0.08 12.45
N VAL A 446 -0.41 -0.44 13.73
CA VAL A 446 0.89 -0.57 14.42
C VAL A 446 1.70 -1.65 13.69
N PRO A 447 2.95 -1.39 13.25
CA PRO A 447 3.77 -2.37 12.55
C PRO A 447 4.16 -3.53 13.48
N ASP A 448 4.53 -4.68 12.94
CA ASP A 448 4.96 -5.83 13.78
C ASP A 448 6.37 -5.61 14.36
N PHE A 449 7.23 -4.93 13.59
CA PHE A 449 8.59 -4.54 13.97
C PHE A 449 8.94 -3.17 13.42
N TYR A 450 10.01 -2.57 13.95
CA TYR A 450 10.67 -1.43 13.31
C TYR A 450 12.19 -1.56 13.33
N VAL A 451 12.85 -0.86 12.40
CA VAL A 451 14.31 -0.74 12.26
C VAL A 451 14.68 0.73 12.05
N GLU A 452 15.90 1.14 12.42
CA GLU A 452 16.38 2.48 12.09
C GLU A 452 16.60 2.61 10.59
N SER A 453 17.19 1.58 9.98
CA SER A 453 17.39 1.43 8.55
C SER A 453 17.26 -0.04 8.17
N ILE A 454 16.94 -0.33 6.90
CA ILE A 454 16.93 -1.71 6.41
C ILE A 454 18.30 -2.41 6.52
N ALA A 455 19.39 -1.65 6.67
CA ALA A 455 20.72 -2.19 6.98
C ALA A 455 20.73 -3.07 8.24
N ASP A 456 19.82 -2.82 9.20
CA ASP A 456 19.67 -3.60 10.43
C ASP A 456 19.20 -5.05 10.17
N LEU A 457 18.78 -5.36 8.93
CA LEU A 457 18.44 -6.71 8.48
C LEU A 457 19.69 -7.55 8.15
N LEU A 458 20.83 -6.93 7.83
CA LEU A 458 22.06 -7.63 7.39
C LEU A 458 22.52 -8.73 8.36
N PRO A 459 22.58 -8.51 9.69
CA PRO A 459 23.03 -9.54 10.62
C PRO A 459 22.12 -10.79 10.67
N GLY A 460 20.91 -10.68 10.12
CA GLY A 460 19.97 -11.79 9.94
C GLY A 460 19.99 -12.45 8.57
N LEU A 461 20.67 -11.85 7.59
CA LEU A 461 20.81 -12.34 6.22
C LEU A 461 22.19 -12.95 5.95
N GLU A 462 23.23 -12.44 6.61
CA GLU A 462 24.58 -12.97 6.53
C GLU A 462 24.66 -14.31 7.26
N GLY A 463 24.91 -15.38 6.50
CA GLY A 463 25.48 -16.59 7.07
C GLY A 463 26.93 -16.28 7.45
N TYR A 464 27.23 -16.22 8.75
CA TYR A 464 28.57 -16.27 9.37
C TYR A 464 29.78 -16.12 8.41
N GLU A 465 30.27 -14.89 8.26
CA GLU A 465 31.66 -14.61 7.83
C GLU A 465 32.39 -13.68 8.82
N GLU A 466 32.12 -13.82 10.13
CA GLU A 466 33.04 -13.31 11.18
C GLU A 466 33.45 -14.47 12.10
N GLU A 467 34.30 -15.34 11.58
CA GLU A 467 35.34 -16.03 12.35
C GLU A 467 36.54 -16.23 11.42
N LEU A 468 37.52 -15.33 11.52
CA LEU A 468 38.96 -15.61 11.48
C LEU A 468 39.78 -14.38 11.88
#